data_AF-A0A0B8WLM2-F1
#
_entry.id   AF-A0A0B8WLM2-F1
#
_cell.length_a   1.000
_cell.length_b   1.000
_cell.length_c   1.000
_cell.angle_alpha   90.00
_cell.angle_beta   90.00
_cell.angle_gamma   90.00
#
_symmetry.space_group_name_H-M   'P 1'
#
loop_
_entity.id
_entity.type
_entity.pdbx_description
1 polymer ?
#
loop_
_entity_poly.entity_id
_entity_poly.type
_entity_poly.pdbx_seq_one_letter_code
_entity_poly.pdbx_strand_id
1 'polypeptide(L)'
;MAGFLVFIFYTRDHDGKEAFFMSKLSLHIGSEISLKDFSFSQLIIAVKSLFDTEGVPSLVKVLVILVEKMIMQAGIECPHCQSHKRHLHGKRDRKLKTSIGEVVLSLKRMRCQSCEKTCVPFNQFLDLDQYSRRSREFEKLSLETVTNQSFRRSAKNLNDTMGFSTAHSSQHRWFAKSDATDLSVNHRVDYLIADGAGFKKDRDENGSNRGEIRIMIGYGKNGEVIPFGAWTRASWKDIGRYVKSENRL
;
A
#
# COMPACT_ATOMS: atom_id res chain seq x y z
N MET A 1 -9.14 -35.35 1.93
CA MET A 1 -7.68 -35.61 2.02
C MET A 1 -7.05 -34.46 2.79
N ALA A 2 -6.30 -34.73 3.85
CA ALA A 2 -5.57 -33.69 4.57
C ALA A 2 -4.15 -33.57 4.00
N GLY A 3 -3.85 -32.45 3.36
CA GLY A 3 -2.50 -32.12 2.92
C GLY A 3 -1.76 -31.34 4.01
N PHE A 4 -0.46 -31.61 4.18
CA PHE A 4 0.41 -30.84 5.07
C PHE A 4 1.28 -29.90 4.25
N LEU A 5 1.22 -28.60 4.53
CA LEU A 5 2.22 -27.63 4.08
C LEU A 5 3.07 -27.22 5.29
N VAL A 6 4.39 -27.33 5.16
CA VAL A 6 5.37 -26.93 6.19
C VAL A 6 6.13 -25.73 5.67
N PHE A 7 5.99 -24.59 6.34
CA PHE A 7 6.84 -23.42 6.10
C PHE A 7 7.91 -23.37 7.19
N ILE A 8 9.18 -23.25 6.78
CA ILE A 8 10.31 -23.05 7.68
C ILE A 8 10.81 -21.62 7.47
N PHE A 9 10.76 -20.79 8.51
CA PHE A 9 11.23 -19.41 8.48
C PHE A 9 12.61 -19.32 9.15
N TYR A 10 13.52 -18.59 8.50
CA TYR A 10 14.85 -18.29 9.03
C TYR A 10 14.97 -16.78 9.18
N THR A 11 15.53 -16.30 10.29
CA THR A 11 15.95 -14.90 10.44
C THR A 11 17.42 -14.86 10.83
N ARG A 12 18.21 -14.01 10.16
CA ARG A 12 19.60 -13.72 10.54
C ARG A 12 19.62 -12.51 11.47
N ASP A 13 20.32 -12.64 12.60
CA ASP A 13 20.63 -11.50 13.47
C ASP A 13 21.82 -10.69 12.93
N HIS A 14 21.92 -9.44 13.40
CA HIS A 14 22.91 -8.44 12.97
C HIS A 14 24.39 -8.83 13.26
N ASP A 15 24.61 -9.86 14.08
CA ASP A 15 25.93 -10.39 14.46
C ASP A 15 26.31 -11.73 13.77
N GLY A 16 25.55 -12.18 12.78
CA GLY A 16 25.89 -13.38 11.99
C GLY A 16 25.81 -14.71 12.76
N LYS A 17 25.30 -14.72 14.00
CA LYS A 17 24.99 -15.95 14.75
C LYS A 17 23.55 -16.36 14.46
N GLU A 18 23.36 -17.59 13.98
CA GLU A 18 22.03 -18.18 13.79
C GLU A 18 21.37 -18.42 15.16
N ALA A 19 20.50 -17.50 15.58
CA ALA A 19 19.60 -17.75 16.69
C ALA A 19 18.50 -18.72 16.22
N PHE A 20 18.61 -19.99 16.62
CA PHE A 20 17.68 -21.05 16.24
C PHE A 20 16.32 -20.85 16.91
N PHE A 21 15.36 -20.27 16.17
CA PHE A 21 13.97 -20.13 16.62
C PHE A 21 13.06 -21.06 15.82
N MET A 22 12.94 -22.31 16.26
CA MET A 22 12.11 -23.32 15.60
C MET A 22 10.62 -23.09 15.91
N SER A 23 9.96 -22.17 15.21
CA SER A 23 8.50 -22.10 15.21
C SER A 23 7.93 -22.89 14.02
N LYS A 24 7.61 -24.17 14.24
CA LYS A 24 6.94 -25.01 13.24
C LYS A 24 5.49 -24.51 13.07
N LEU A 25 5.17 -24.06 11.87
CA LEU A 25 3.80 -23.73 11.50
C LEU A 25 3.20 -24.83 10.63
N SER A 26 2.15 -25.48 11.13
CA SER A 26 1.35 -26.46 10.40
C SER A 26 -0.03 -25.88 10.12
N LEU A 27 -0.35 -25.69 8.84
CA LEU A 27 -1.69 -25.31 8.40
C LEU A 27 -2.48 -26.58 8.07
N HIS A 28 -3.51 -26.88 8.86
CA HIS A 28 -4.45 -27.97 8.57
C HIS A 28 -5.56 -27.41 7.67
N ILE A 29 -5.54 -27.80 6.40
CA ILE A 29 -6.61 -27.45 5.45
C ILE A 29 -7.58 -28.64 5.40
N GLY A 30 -8.79 -28.43 5.91
CA GLY A 30 -9.92 -29.35 5.77
C GLY A 30 -10.97 -28.73 4.87
N SER A 31 -11.50 -29.50 3.92
CA SER A 31 -12.68 -29.09 3.13
C SER A 31 -13.68 -30.25 3.07
N GLU A 32 -14.93 -30.01 3.44
CA GLU A 32 -16.05 -30.86 3.06
C GLU A 32 -16.56 -30.38 1.70
N ILE A 33 -16.27 -31.13 0.64
CA ILE A 33 -16.81 -30.85 -0.69
C ILE A 33 -17.84 -31.93 -1.00
N SER A 34 -19.09 -31.52 -1.18
CA SER A 34 -20.17 -32.40 -1.63
C SER A 34 -19.86 -32.91 -3.05
N LEU A 35 -19.94 -34.22 -3.25
CA LEU A 35 -19.60 -34.88 -4.52
C LEU A 35 -20.76 -34.91 -5.53
N LYS A 36 -21.94 -34.35 -5.19
CA LYS A 36 -23.04 -34.25 -6.16
C LYS A 36 -22.70 -33.18 -7.20
N ASP A 37 -22.66 -33.60 -8.47
CA ASP A 37 -22.36 -32.78 -9.65
C ASP A 37 -20.97 -32.14 -9.67
N PHE A 38 -19.96 -32.83 -9.12
CA PHE A 38 -18.58 -32.38 -9.01
C PHE A 38 -17.79 -32.46 -10.33
N SER A 39 -17.23 -31.35 -10.80
CA SER A 39 -16.32 -31.28 -11.95
C SER A 39 -14.93 -30.76 -11.57
N PHE A 40 -13.92 -31.05 -12.40
CA PHE A 40 -12.57 -30.48 -12.20
C PHE A 40 -12.60 -28.95 -12.15
N SER A 41 -13.41 -28.30 -12.97
CA SER A 41 -13.58 -26.85 -12.94
C SER A 41 -14.13 -26.35 -11.61
N GLN A 42 -15.10 -27.06 -11.01
CA GLN A 42 -15.62 -26.71 -9.69
C GLN A 42 -14.60 -26.95 -8.58
N LEU A 43 -13.76 -28.00 -8.68
CA LEU A 43 -12.64 -28.19 -7.76
C LEU A 43 -11.70 -26.99 -7.79
N ILE A 44 -11.29 -26.55 -8.98
CA ILE A 44 -10.38 -25.41 -9.14
C ILE A 44 -11.01 -24.12 -8.58
N ILE A 45 -12.29 -23.86 -8.86
CA ILE A 45 -13.00 -22.69 -8.33
C ILE A 45 -13.10 -22.75 -6.80
N ALA A 46 -13.46 -23.91 -6.25
CA ALA A 46 -13.59 -24.09 -4.80
C ALA A 46 -12.24 -23.92 -4.08
N VAL A 47 -11.17 -24.52 -4.60
CA VAL A 47 -9.82 -24.38 -4.06
C VAL A 47 -9.35 -22.93 -4.15
N LYS A 48 -9.51 -22.28 -5.31
CA LYS A 48 -9.15 -20.87 -5.50
C LYS A 48 -9.89 -19.99 -4.50
N SER A 49 -11.21 -20.15 -4.39
CA SER A 49 -12.02 -19.39 -3.43
C SER A 49 -11.53 -19.60 -2.00
N LEU A 50 -11.26 -20.84 -1.58
CA LEU A 50 -10.78 -21.15 -0.23
C LEU A 50 -9.45 -20.46 0.08
N PHE A 51 -8.50 -20.48 -0.87
CA PHE A 51 -7.20 -19.82 -0.69
C PHE A 51 -7.33 -18.29 -0.68
N ASP A 52 -8.16 -17.73 -1.55
CA ASP A 52 -8.38 -16.29 -1.66
C ASP A 52 -9.10 -15.72 -0.42
N THR A 53 -10.11 -16.44 0.11
CA THR A 53 -10.92 -15.94 1.23
C THR A 53 -10.35 -16.26 2.60
N GLU A 54 -9.76 -17.45 2.77
CA GLU A 54 -9.38 -17.96 4.09
C GLU A 54 -7.90 -18.31 4.18
N GLY A 55 -7.34 -18.98 3.17
CA GLY A 55 -5.98 -19.51 3.21
C GLY A 55 -4.91 -18.42 3.37
N VAL A 56 -4.82 -17.50 2.40
CA VAL A 56 -3.78 -16.46 2.38
C VAL A 56 -3.96 -15.46 3.53
N PRO A 57 -5.17 -14.91 3.81
CA PRO A 57 -5.36 -14.03 4.96
C PRO A 57 -5.03 -14.69 6.30
N SER A 58 -5.38 -15.97 6.49
CA SER A 58 -5.07 -16.71 7.71
C SER A 58 -3.58 -16.97 7.87
N LEU A 59 -2.87 -17.30 6.78
CA LEU A 59 -1.42 -17.45 6.80
C LEU A 59 -0.75 -16.14 7.23
N VAL A 60 -1.14 -15.01 6.64
CA VAL A 60 -0.61 -13.69 7.03
C VAL A 60 -0.88 -13.38 8.51
N LYS A 61 -2.10 -13.64 8.99
CA LYS A 61 -2.46 -13.47 10.41
C LYS A 61 -1.53 -14.25 11.33
N VAL A 62 -1.23 -15.49 10.95
CA VAL A 62 -0.37 -16.37 11.74
C VAL A 62 1.09 -15.91 11.74
N LEU A 63 1.62 -15.48 10.58
CA LEU A 63 2.96 -14.90 10.49
C LEU A 63 3.08 -13.62 11.32
N VAL A 64 2.04 -12.78 11.28
CA VAL A 64 1.96 -11.58 12.11
C VAL A 64 2.06 -11.92 13.60
N ILE A 65 1.34 -12.95 14.07
CA ILE A 65 1.40 -13.38 15.48
C ILE A 65 2.80 -13.89 15.85
N LEU A 66 3.45 -14.64 14.96
CA LEU A 66 4.81 -15.14 15.18
C LEU A 66 5.82 -14.00 15.26
N VAL A 67 5.80 -13.08 14.29
CA VAL A 67 6.68 -11.92 14.27
C VAL A 67 6.43 -11.03 15.49
N GLU A 68 5.18 -10.82 15.90
CA GLU A 68 4.87 -10.05 17.11
C GLU A 68 5.47 -10.69 18.37
N LYS A 69 5.46 -12.03 18.48
CA LYS A 69 6.12 -12.73 19.59
C LYS A 69 7.63 -12.51 19.58
N MET A 70 8.27 -12.62 18.41
CA MET A 70 9.72 -12.43 18.27
C MET A 70 10.13 -11.01 18.68
N ILE A 71 9.42 -9.99 18.18
CA ILE A 71 9.70 -8.59 18.52
C ILE A 71 9.52 -8.35 20.03
N MET A 72 8.50 -8.95 20.66
CA MET A 72 8.30 -8.84 22.11
C MET A 72 9.43 -9.50 22.91
N GLN A 73 10.01 -10.59 22.41
CA GLN A 73 11.15 -11.28 23.03
C GLN A 73 12.47 -10.53 22.84
N ALA A 74 12.65 -9.89 21.68
CA ALA A 74 13.85 -9.11 21.36
C ALA A 74 14.03 -7.86 22.24
N GLY A 75 13.00 -7.45 23.01
CA GLY A 75 13.10 -6.32 23.92
C GLY A 75 13.04 -4.99 23.19
N ILE A 76 11.83 -4.48 22.97
CA ILE A 76 11.62 -3.22 22.24
C ILE A 76 11.99 -2.05 23.16
N GLU A 77 12.39 -0.91 22.60
CA GLU A 77 12.58 0.39 23.28
C GLU A 77 11.39 1.36 23.17
N CYS A 78 11.07 2.07 24.26
CA CYS A 78 9.91 2.95 24.26
C CYS A 78 10.14 4.07 23.24
N PRO A 79 9.23 4.32 22.28
CA PRO A 79 9.45 5.34 21.26
C PRO A 79 9.58 6.76 21.80
N HIS A 80 9.13 6.98 23.03
CA HIS A 80 9.09 8.29 23.65
C HIS A 80 10.25 8.54 24.63
N CYS A 81 10.73 7.50 25.31
CA CYS A 81 11.74 7.67 26.38
C CYS A 81 12.82 6.59 26.37
N GLN A 82 12.85 5.74 25.33
CA GLN A 82 13.79 4.64 25.10
C GLN A 82 13.90 3.60 26.22
N SER A 83 13.14 3.74 27.32
CA SER A 83 13.09 2.76 28.39
C SER A 83 12.57 1.39 27.94
N HIS A 84 13.21 0.34 28.45
CA HIS A 84 12.78 -1.06 28.29
C HIS A 84 11.70 -1.47 29.30
N LYS A 85 11.43 -0.66 30.34
CA LYS A 85 10.46 -0.98 31.40
C LYS A 85 9.04 -0.78 30.90
N ARG A 86 8.31 -1.88 30.66
CA ARG A 86 6.94 -1.86 30.15
C ARG A 86 6.11 -3.00 30.70
N HIS A 87 4.80 -2.83 30.66
CA HIS A 87 3.85 -3.91 30.91
C HIS A 87 2.84 -4.02 29.77
N LEU A 88 2.32 -5.23 29.59
CA LEU A 88 1.21 -5.48 28.67
C LEU A 88 -0.03 -4.74 29.19
N HIS A 89 -0.52 -3.78 28.41
CA HIS A 89 -1.69 -2.99 28.75
C HIS A 89 -2.98 -3.61 28.19
N GLY A 90 -2.89 -4.30 27.05
CA GLY A 90 -4.04 -4.99 26.47
C GLY A 90 -3.82 -5.42 25.02
N LYS A 91 -4.90 -5.80 24.36
CA LYS A 91 -4.91 -6.15 22.93
C LYS A 91 -5.96 -5.32 22.21
N ARG A 92 -5.74 -5.07 20.92
CA ARG A 92 -6.69 -4.39 20.04
C ARG A 92 -6.65 -5.00 18.66
N ASP A 93 -7.81 -5.41 18.18
CA ASP A 93 -7.93 -5.90 16.81
C ASP A 93 -8.02 -4.72 15.83
N ARG A 94 -7.28 -4.86 14.74
CA ARG A 94 -7.22 -3.89 13.64
C ARG A 94 -7.41 -4.62 12.33
N LYS A 95 -8.58 -4.42 11.73
CA LYS A 95 -8.86 -4.81 10.35
C LYS A 95 -8.15 -3.86 9.38
N LEU A 96 -7.41 -4.43 8.44
CA LEU A 96 -6.73 -3.76 7.33
C LEU A 96 -7.23 -4.31 6.01
N LYS A 97 -7.52 -3.40 5.08
CA LYS A 97 -7.78 -3.70 3.68
C LYS A 97 -6.47 -3.89 2.94
N THR A 98 -6.33 -5.01 2.26
CA THR A 98 -5.12 -5.42 1.52
C THR A 98 -5.49 -5.95 0.13
N SER A 99 -4.51 -6.09 -0.77
CA SER A 99 -4.72 -6.72 -2.10
C SER A 99 -5.08 -8.21 -2.05
N ILE A 100 -4.93 -8.87 -0.90
CA ILE A 100 -5.31 -10.28 -0.68
C ILE A 100 -6.60 -10.41 0.14
N GLY A 101 -7.35 -9.32 0.33
CA GLY A 101 -8.57 -9.28 1.13
C GLY A 101 -8.44 -8.49 2.44
N GLU A 102 -9.38 -8.68 3.36
CA GLU A 102 -9.34 -8.05 4.67
C GLU A 102 -8.56 -8.89 5.68
N VAL A 103 -7.48 -8.34 6.23
CA VAL A 103 -6.65 -9.00 7.25
C VAL A 103 -6.93 -8.39 8.62
N VAL A 104 -7.19 -9.24 9.61
CA VAL A 104 -7.38 -8.80 11.01
C VAL A 104 -6.11 -9.04 11.80
N LEU A 105 -5.43 -7.96 12.20
CA LEU A 105 -4.27 -7.99 13.07
C LEU A 105 -4.70 -7.88 14.53
N SER A 106 -4.27 -8.80 15.39
CA SER A 106 -4.48 -8.68 16.84
C SER A 106 -3.25 -8.07 17.48
N LEU A 107 -3.31 -6.77 17.78
CA LEU A 107 -2.14 -5.98 18.16
C LEU A 107 -2.05 -5.82 19.67
N LYS A 108 -0.90 -6.14 20.26
CA LYS A 108 -0.61 -5.90 21.68
C LYS A 108 -0.28 -4.43 21.93
N ARG A 109 -0.93 -3.89 22.96
CA ARG A 109 -0.69 -2.54 23.49
C ARG A 109 0.23 -2.65 24.70
N MET A 110 1.32 -1.89 24.68
CA MET A 110 2.30 -1.84 25.76
C MET A 110 2.28 -0.45 26.39
N ARG A 111 2.19 -0.38 27.72
CA ARG A 111 2.34 0.87 28.46
C ARG A 111 3.73 0.94 29.06
N CYS A 112 4.47 2.00 28.72
CA CYS A 112 5.78 2.23 29.31
C CYS A 112 5.62 2.60 30.80
N GLN A 113 6.44 2.03 31.67
CA GLN A 113 6.41 2.35 33.10
C GLN A 113 7.16 3.65 33.42
N SER A 114 8.07 4.11 32.54
CA SER A 114 8.84 5.33 32.75
C SER A 114 8.11 6.60 32.35
N CYS A 115 7.39 6.60 31.21
CA CYS A 115 6.66 7.78 30.71
C CYS A 115 5.14 7.59 30.67
N GLU A 116 4.64 6.42 31.09
CA GLU A 116 3.23 6.06 31.12
C GLU A 116 2.48 6.06 29.78
N LYS A 117 3.15 6.39 28.66
CA LYS A 117 2.54 6.38 27.34
C LYS A 117 2.31 4.96 26.83
N THR A 118 1.19 4.78 26.14
CA THR A 118 0.86 3.52 25.46
C THR A 118 1.38 3.54 24.04
N CYS A 119 2.06 2.48 23.64
CA CYS A 119 2.53 2.25 22.29
C CYS A 119 2.02 0.90 21.78
N VAL A 120 1.93 0.77 20.47
CA VAL A 120 1.69 -0.50 19.78
C VAL A 120 2.96 -0.78 19.01
N PRO A 121 3.91 -1.55 19.57
CA PRO A 121 5.22 -1.70 18.96
C PRO A 121 5.15 -2.26 17.54
N PHE A 122 4.18 -3.15 17.32
CA PHE A 122 3.96 -3.77 16.03
C PHE A 122 3.56 -2.78 14.92
N ASN A 123 2.89 -1.66 15.26
CA ASN A 123 2.59 -0.63 14.28
C ASN A 123 3.87 0.03 13.75
N GLN A 124 4.88 0.20 14.60
CA GLN A 124 6.14 0.83 14.19
C GLN A 124 6.98 -0.13 13.36
N PHE A 125 7.03 -1.39 13.77
CA PHE A 125 7.76 -2.42 13.05
C PHE A 125 7.24 -2.63 11.63
N LEU A 126 5.91 -2.67 11.45
CA LEU A 126 5.29 -2.86 10.14
C LEU A 126 4.98 -1.54 9.41
N ASP A 127 5.46 -0.40 9.93
CA ASP A 127 5.22 0.92 9.35
C ASP A 127 3.72 1.20 9.06
N LEU A 128 2.88 0.79 10.02
CA LEU A 128 1.43 0.95 9.96
C LEU A 128 1.03 2.26 10.64
N ASP A 129 0.59 3.23 9.84
CA ASP A 129 0.04 4.49 10.34
C ASP A 129 -1.03 4.24 11.40
N GLN A 130 -0.99 4.93 12.54
CA GLN A 130 -1.82 4.63 13.71
C GLN A 130 -3.33 4.48 13.41
N TYR A 131 -3.84 5.26 12.45
CA TYR A 131 -5.27 5.33 12.13
C TYR A 131 -5.66 4.73 10.78
N SER A 132 -4.68 4.31 9.97
CA SER A 132 -4.98 3.78 8.65
C SER A 132 -5.75 2.45 8.74
N ARG A 133 -6.74 2.24 7.87
CA ARG A 133 -7.45 0.95 7.74
C ARG A 133 -7.09 0.24 6.44
N ARG A 134 -6.05 0.70 5.76
CA ARG A 134 -5.49 0.13 4.54
C ARG A 134 -4.00 -0.10 4.72
N SER A 135 -3.47 -1.09 4.04
CA SER A 135 -2.04 -1.22 3.78
C SER A 135 -1.58 -0.23 2.70
N ARG A 136 -0.27 0.04 2.65
CA ARG A 136 0.33 0.86 1.58
C ARG A 136 0.34 0.16 0.23
N GLU A 137 0.50 -1.16 0.21
CA GLU A 137 0.39 -1.92 -1.04
C GLU A 137 -1.00 -1.76 -1.68
N PHE A 138 -2.06 -1.71 -0.86
CA PHE A 138 -3.42 -1.65 -1.38
C PHE A 138 -3.75 -0.24 -1.85
N GLU A 139 -3.23 0.76 -1.14
CA GLU A 139 -3.23 2.14 -1.61
C GLU A 139 -2.54 2.26 -2.97
N LYS A 140 -1.34 1.71 -3.14
CA LYS A 140 -0.63 1.69 -4.42
C LYS A 140 -1.45 1.04 -5.52
N LEU A 141 -1.98 -0.16 -5.29
CA LEU A 141 -2.84 -0.86 -6.25
C LEU A 141 -4.09 -0.03 -6.60
N SER A 142 -4.70 0.62 -5.59
CA SER A 142 -5.83 1.51 -5.82
C SER A 142 -5.45 2.72 -6.67
N LEU A 143 -4.25 3.28 -6.48
CA LEU A 143 -3.75 4.41 -7.27
C LEU A 143 -3.49 3.99 -8.73
N GLU A 144 -2.83 2.86 -8.96
CA GLU A 144 -2.61 2.30 -10.30
C GLU A 144 -3.93 1.94 -11.00
N THR A 145 -4.94 1.55 -10.23
CA THR A 145 -6.26 1.24 -10.78
C THR A 145 -6.99 2.50 -11.24
N VAL A 146 -6.83 3.65 -10.57
CA VAL A 146 -7.47 4.93 -10.95
C VAL A 146 -6.75 5.68 -12.07
N THR A 147 -5.49 5.36 -12.39
CA THR A 147 -4.83 5.95 -13.56
C THR A 147 -5.44 5.42 -14.87
N ASN A 148 -5.97 4.20 -14.86
CA ASN A 148 -6.51 3.54 -16.04
C ASN A 148 -8.02 3.74 -16.26
N GLN A 149 -8.75 4.21 -15.24
CA GLN A 149 -10.21 4.36 -15.30
C GLN A 149 -10.71 5.40 -14.30
N SER A 150 -11.97 5.84 -14.42
CA SER A 150 -12.54 6.81 -13.46
C SER A 150 -12.66 6.23 -12.05
N PHE A 151 -12.53 7.09 -11.02
CA PHE A 151 -12.65 6.70 -9.61
C PHE A 151 -13.89 5.83 -9.28
N ARG A 152 -15.04 6.12 -9.89
CA ARG A 152 -16.26 5.32 -9.67
C ARG A 152 -16.14 3.91 -10.24
N ARG A 153 -15.52 3.77 -11.41
CA ARG A 153 -15.26 2.47 -12.04
C ARG A 153 -14.20 1.70 -11.26
N SER A 154 -13.13 2.38 -10.81
CA SER A 154 -12.10 1.79 -9.94
C SER A 154 -12.68 1.27 -8.63
N ALA A 155 -13.53 2.06 -7.97
CA ALA A 155 -14.21 1.64 -6.74
C ALA A 155 -15.05 0.38 -6.94
N LYS A 156 -15.79 0.29 -8.05
CA LYS A 156 -16.56 -0.90 -8.40
C LYS A 156 -15.65 -2.09 -8.70
N ASN A 157 -14.66 -1.89 -9.57
CA ASN A 157 -13.70 -2.93 -9.98
C ASN A 157 -12.95 -3.53 -8.78
N LEU A 158 -12.41 -2.69 -7.89
CA LEU A 158 -11.74 -3.16 -6.68
C LEU A 158 -12.69 -3.87 -5.73
N ASN A 159 -13.95 -3.42 -5.61
CA ASN A 159 -14.93 -4.13 -4.79
C ASN A 159 -15.23 -5.52 -5.34
N ASP A 160 -15.45 -5.61 -6.65
CA ASP A 160 -15.76 -6.87 -7.34
C ASP A 160 -14.55 -7.84 -7.29
N THR A 161 -13.33 -7.32 -7.32
CA THR A 161 -12.09 -8.12 -7.26
C THR A 161 -11.69 -8.53 -5.84
N MET A 162 -11.81 -7.62 -4.87
CA MET A 162 -11.25 -7.78 -3.52
C MET A 162 -12.26 -8.23 -2.47
N GLY A 163 -13.56 -8.21 -2.80
CA GLY A 163 -14.63 -8.59 -1.87
C GLY A 163 -14.89 -7.57 -0.75
N PHE A 164 -14.31 -6.37 -0.81
CA PHE A 164 -14.59 -5.28 0.13
C PHE A 164 -14.69 -3.93 -0.56
N SER A 165 -15.54 -3.06 -0.02
CA SER A 165 -15.83 -1.78 -0.65
C SER A 165 -14.80 -0.70 -0.31
N THR A 166 -14.39 0.08 -1.30
CA THR A 166 -13.62 1.31 -1.10
C THR A 166 -14.34 2.44 -1.81
N ALA A 167 -14.81 3.43 -1.04
CA ALA A 167 -15.53 4.57 -1.62
C ALA A 167 -14.65 5.34 -2.62
N HIS A 168 -15.24 5.72 -3.76
CA HIS A 168 -14.54 6.50 -4.80
C HIS A 168 -13.96 7.82 -4.24
N SER A 169 -14.63 8.45 -3.28
CA SER A 169 -14.15 9.66 -2.60
C SER A 169 -12.91 9.41 -1.74
N SER A 170 -12.77 8.22 -1.17
CA SER A 170 -11.55 7.81 -0.47
C SER A 170 -10.39 7.62 -1.44
N GLN A 171 -10.62 6.98 -2.58
CA GLN A 171 -9.61 6.83 -3.63
C GLN A 171 -9.16 8.18 -4.18
N HIS A 172 -10.11 9.09 -4.45
CA HIS A 172 -9.81 10.46 -4.85
C HIS A 172 -8.92 11.17 -3.81
N ARG A 173 -9.25 11.06 -2.52
CA ARG A 173 -8.45 11.64 -1.44
C ARG A 173 -7.07 11.02 -1.31
N TRP A 174 -6.90 9.73 -1.60
CA TRP A 174 -5.58 9.09 -1.63
C TRP A 174 -4.77 9.61 -2.80
N PHE A 175 -5.36 9.66 -3.99
CA PHE A 175 -4.72 10.21 -5.19
C PHE A 175 -4.30 11.67 -5.00
N ALA A 176 -5.18 12.51 -4.47
CA ALA A 176 -4.89 13.92 -4.20
C ALA A 176 -3.82 14.17 -3.13
N LYS A 177 -3.51 13.17 -2.30
CA LYS A 177 -2.44 13.22 -1.29
C LYS A 177 -1.18 12.48 -1.71
N SER A 178 -1.23 11.77 -2.84
CA SER A 178 -0.08 11.04 -3.34
C SER A 178 0.94 12.03 -3.88
N ASP A 179 2.21 11.71 -3.66
CA ASP A 179 3.39 12.32 -4.28
C ASP A 179 3.64 11.77 -5.68
N ALA A 180 2.74 10.92 -6.22
CA ALA A 180 2.87 10.34 -7.55
C ALA A 180 2.91 11.38 -8.68
N THR A 181 2.48 12.62 -8.39
CA THR A 181 2.54 13.76 -9.32
C THR A 181 3.77 14.65 -9.12
N ASP A 182 4.60 14.37 -8.10
CA ASP A 182 5.78 15.17 -7.80
C ASP A 182 6.89 14.81 -8.80
N LEU A 183 7.01 15.65 -9.82
CA LEU A 183 8.02 15.52 -10.86
C LEU A 183 9.11 16.57 -10.64
N SER A 184 10.36 16.13 -10.70
CA SER A 184 11.49 17.07 -10.84
C SER A 184 11.46 17.68 -12.22
N VAL A 185 11.78 18.97 -12.33
CA VAL A 185 12.05 19.62 -13.61
C VAL A 185 13.55 19.74 -13.88
N ASN A 186 14.41 19.38 -12.92
CA ASN A 186 15.85 19.48 -13.05
C ASN A 186 16.41 18.24 -13.75
N HIS A 187 16.53 18.34 -15.07
CA HIS A 187 17.00 17.27 -15.95
C HIS A 187 17.84 17.85 -17.08
N ARG A 188 18.96 17.18 -17.39
CA ARG A 188 19.73 17.48 -18.60
C ARG A 188 19.15 16.70 -19.77
N VAL A 189 18.66 17.43 -20.77
CA VAL A 189 18.08 16.86 -22.00
C VAL A 189 18.60 17.59 -23.22
N ASP A 190 18.60 16.92 -24.37
CA ASP A 190 19.10 17.49 -25.62
C ASP A 190 17.98 18.25 -26.36
N TYR A 191 16.75 17.76 -26.23
CA TYR A 191 15.57 18.38 -26.83
C TYR A 191 14.45 18.50 -25.81
N LEU A 192 13.71 19.60 -25.89
CA LEU A 192 12.48 19.81 -25.14
C LEU A 192 11.32 19.93 -26.11
N ILE A 193 10.26 19.18 -25.83
CA ILE A 193 8.98 19.25 -26.54
C ILE A 193 7.95 19.77 -25.55
N ALA A 194 7.16 20.74 -25.99
CA ALA A 194 6.08 21.33 -25.25
C ALA A 194 4.81 21.28 -26.09
N ASP A 195 3.69 20.86 -25.48
CA ASP A 195 2.39 20.79 -26.13
C ASP A 195 1.26 21.16 -25.17
N GLY A 196 0.14 21.64 -25.71
CA GLY A 196 -1.04 22.05 -24.98
C GLY A 196 -2.29 21.29 -25.42
N ALA A 197 -3.01 20.69 -24.47
CA ALA A 197 -4.27 20.00 -24.74
C ALA A 197 -5.44 20.69 -24.02
N GLY A 198 -6.53 20.94 -24.74
CA GLY A 198 -7.75 21.48 -24.16
C GLY A 198 -8.50 20.43 -23.32
N PHE A 199 -9.07 20.84 -22.19
CA PHE A 199 -9.95 20.00 -21.37
C PHE A 199 -11.19 20.77 -20.89
N LYS A 200 -12.21 20.04 -20.46
CA LYS A 200 -13.41 20.63 -19.83
C LYS A 200 -13.23 20.70 -18.32
N LYS A 201 -13.49 21.87 -17.73
CA LYS A 201 -13.48 22.12 -16.29
C LYS A 201 -14.83 22.68 -15.82
N ASP A 202 -15.01 22.76 -14.51
CA ASP A 202 -16.09 23.55 -13.93
C ASP A 202 -16.02 25.00 -14.42
N ARG A 203 -17.18 25.64 -14.54
CA ARG A 203 -17.26 27.01 -15.02
C ARG A 203 -16.49 27.92 -14.07
N ASP A 204 -15.60 28.73 -14.63
CA ASP A 204 -14.98 29.81 -13.90
C ASP A 204 -15.93 31.00 -13.71
N GLU A 205 -15.45 32.03 -13.02
CA GLU A 205 -16.18 33.29 -12.77
C GLU A 205 -16.68 33.96 -14.05
N ASN A 206 -15.99 33.72 -15.18
CA ASN A 206 -16.34 34.25 -16.50
C ASN A 206 -17.31 33.34 -17.27
N GLY A 207 -17.79 32.26 -16.65
CA GLY A 207 -18.70 31.28 -17.25
C GLY A 207 -18.05 30.31 -18.23
N SER A 208 -16.73 30.36 -18.41
CA SER A 208 -15.99 29.46 -19.31
C SER A 208 -15.76 28.10 -18.66
N ASN A 209 -16.06 27.02 -19.40
CA ASN A 209 -15.78 25.65 -18.99
C ASN A 209 -14.55 25.04 -19.69
N ARG A 210 -13.75 25.86 -20.39
CA ARG A 210 -12.57 25.40 -21.12
C ARG A 210 -11.31 25.64 -20.31
N GLY A 211 -10.52 24.60 -20.12
CA GLY A 211 -9.17 24.65 -19.58
C GLY A 211 -8.16 24.16 -20.60
N GLU A 212 -6.88 24.37 -20.30
CA GLU A 212 -5.75 23.86 -21.09
C GLU A 212 -4.76 23.23 -20.12
N ILE A 213 -4.33 22.01 -20.43
CA ILE A 213 -3.18 21.37 -19.79
C ILE A 213 -1.97 21.56 -20.68
N ARG A 214 -0.88 22.06 -20.12
CA ARG A 214 0.40 22.30 -20.78
C ARG A 214 1.36 21.23 -20.30
N ILE A 215 1.95 20.49 -21.23
CA ILE A 215 2.81 19.34 -20.92
C ILE A 215 4.19 19.61 -21.52
N MET A 216 5.23 19.30 -20.76
CA MET A 216 6.62 19.38 -21.22
C MET A 216 7.32 18.05 -21.01
N ILE A 217 8.02 17.61 -22.04
CA ILE A 217 8.75 16.34 -22.09
C ILE A 217 10.12 16.62 -22.71
N GLY A 218 11.17 16.11 -22.10
CA GLY A 218 12.52 16.13 -22.64
C GLY A 218 12.92 14.81 -23.28
N TYR A 219 13.85 14.88 -24.22
CA TYR A 219 14.49 13.71 -24.83
C TYR A 219 15.99 13.74 -24.56
N GLY A 220 16.52 12.63 -24.06
CA GLY A 220 17.96 12.40 -23.98
C GLY A 220 18.53 11.85 -25.29
N LYS A 221 19.87 11.87 -25.43
CA LYS A 221 20.62 11.37 -26.61
C LYS A 221 20.23 9.98 -27.10
N ASN A 222 19.80 9.11 -26.18
CA ASN A 222 19.44 7.73 -26.49
C ASN A 222 17.94 7.54 -26.80
N GLY A 223 17.19 8.63 -26.96
CA GLY A 223 15.73 8.58 -27.14
C GLY A 223 14.95 8.34 -25.85
N GLU A 224 15.61 8.43 -24.68
CA GLU A 224 14.93 8.35 -23.38
C GLU A 224 13.96 9.53 -23.21
N VAL A 225 12.73 9.21 -22.84
CA VAL A 225 11.65 10.17 -22.59
C VAL A 225 11.65 10.56 -21.12
N ILE A 226 11.89 11.85 -20.84
CA ILE A 226 11.99 12.38 -19.50
C ILE A 226 10.83 13.36 -19.25
N PRO A 227 9.88 13.06 -18.36
CA PRO A 227 8.77 13.96 -18.07
C PRO A 227 9.26 15.16 -17.26
N PHE A 228 9.02 16.38 -17.74
CA PHE A 228 9.31 17.61 -16.97
C PHE A 228 8.11 18.00 -16.12
N GLY A 229 6.90 17.87 -16.66
CA GLY A 229 5.70 18.16 -15.89
C GLY A 229 4.47 18.45 -16.73
N ALA A 230 3.38 18.70 -16.01
CA ALA A 230 2.11 19.13 -16.57
C ALA A 230 1.50 20.24 -15.71
N TRP A 231 1.02 21.31 -16.36
CA TRP A 231 0.50 22.50 -15.70
C TRP A 231 -0.86 22.89 -16.27
N THR A 232 -1.82 23.23 -15.40
CA THR A 232 -3.17 23.67 -15.81
C THR A 232 -3.44 25.14 -15.53
N ARG A 233 -2.61 25.80 -14.71
CA ARG A 233 -2.81 27.18 -14.25
C ARG A 233 -1.66 28.15 -14.54
N ALA A 234 -0.52 27.65 -15.02
CA ALA A 234 0.66 28.46 -15.34
C ALA A 234 0.72 28.78 -16.84
N SER A 235 1.13 30.00 -17.21
CA SER A 235 1.35 30.34 -18.62
C SER A 235 2.66 29.71 -19.15
N TRP A 236 2.80 29.55 -20.47
CA TRP A 236 4.07 29.09 -21.07
C TRP A 236 5.28 29.96 -20.66
N LYS A 237 5.08 31.27 -20.49
CA LYS A 237 6.11 32.20 -20.02
C LYS A 237 6.52 31.97 -18.58
N ASP A 238 5.58 31.58 -17.70
CA ASP A 238 5.88 31.23 -16.31
C ASP A 238 6.60 29.87 -16.24
N ILE A 239 6.09 28.88 -16.97
CA ILE A 239 6.67 27.52 -17.06
C ILE A 239 8.12 27.61 -17.55
N GLY A 240 8.37 28.35 -18.64
CA GLY A 240 9.72 28.52 -19.18
C GLY A 240 10.68 29.19 -18.19
N ARG A 241 10.22 30.19 -17.43
CA ARG A 241 11.03 30.81 -16.36
C ARG A 241 11.36 29.84 -15.25
N TYR A 242 10.38 29.06 -14.80
CA TYR A 242 10.56 28.05 -13.75
C TYR A 242 11.53 26.94 -14.17
N VAL A 243 11.35 26.37 -15.36
CA VAL A 243 12.26 25.33 -15.89
C VAL A 243 13.68 25.89 -16.06
N LYS A 244 13.81 27.13 -16.52
CA LYS A 244 15.12 27.80 -16.65
C LYS A 244 15.81 27.99 -15.30
N SER A 245 15.08 28.46 -14.28
CA SER A 245 15.66 28.69 -12.94
C SER A 245 16.12 27.40 -12.27
N GLU A 246 15.36 26.31 -12.40
CA GLU A 246 15.69 25.02 -11.79
C GLU A 246 16.87 24.32 -12.47
N ASN A 247 17.05 24.53 -13.78
CA ASN A 247 18.13 23.91 -14.55
C ASN A 247 19.38 24.80 -14.68
N ARG A 248 19.36 26.02 -14.12
CA ARG A 248 20.43 27.03 -14.26
C ARG A 248 20.86 27.28 -15.71
N LEU A 249 19.87 27.33 -16.61
CA LEU A 249 20.04 27.70 -18.03
C LEU A 249 20.06 29.22 -18.21
#